data_AF-A0A817Y8G7-F1
#
_entry.id   AF-A0A817Y8G7-F1
#
_cell.length_a   1.000
_cell.length_b   1.000
_cell.length_c   1.000
_cell.angle_alpha   90.00
_cell.angle_beta   90.00
_cell.angle_gamma   90.00
#
_symmetry.space_group_name_H-M   'P 1'
#
loop_
_entity.id
_entity.type
_entity.pdbx_description
1 polymer ?
#
loop_
_entity_poly.entity_id
_entity_poly.type
_entity_poly.pdbx_seq_one_letter_code
_entity_poly.pdbx_strand_id
1 'polypeptide(L)'
;MSLNDIDQHINNLREEENKIQDVYKKLVRFLHANAILPINDDFPEYLRYFLREEQMKQSAGAHNTEIITNLEKMMTDFMRDMELFKKTIHDERNSDNATENLRPEDIFILVSTLYQLPINGKLIREQIDEIEFSQEKYNTKREVHVDLPAKAVSSKVMLQLKNIVSQ
;
A
#
# COMPACT_ATOMS: atom_id res chain seq x y z
N MET A 1 34.00 3.87 -12.13
CA MET A 1 32.76 3.21 -12.56
C MET A 1 32.85 3.10 -14.07
N SER A 2 32.94 1.89 -14.60
CA SER A 2 32.97 1.66 -16.05
C SER A 2 31.58 1.92 -16.64
N LEU A 3 31.47 2.22 -17.93
CA LEU A 3 30.18 2.39 -18.61
C LEU A 3 29.29 1.14 -18.45
N ASN A 4 29.92 -0.02 -18.43
CA ASN A 4 29.28 -1.33 -18.24
C ASN A 4 28.68 -1.49 -16.83
N ASP A 5 29.32 -0.91 -15.81
CA ASP A 5 28.81 -0.95 -14.42
C ASP A 5 27.53 -0.10 -14.30
N ILE A 6 27.44 1.01 -15.05
CA ILE A 6 26.27 1.89 -15.07
C ILE A 6 25.10 1.19 -15.76
N ASP A 7 25.33 0.59 -16.93
CA ASP A 7 24.29 -0.14 -17.66
C ASP A 7 23.77 -1.33 -16.84
N GLN A 8 24.66 -2.05 -16.16
CA GLN A 8 24.28 -3.14 -15.26
C GLN A 8 23.44 -2.64 -14.08
N HIS A 9 23.81 -1.50 -13.49
CA HIS A 9 23.04 -0.91 -12.40
C HIS A 9 21.63 -0.46 -12.86
N ILE A 10 21.52 0.14 -14.04
CA ILE A 10 20.23 0.54 -14.64
C ILE A 10 19.35 -0.69 -14.85
N ASN A 11 19.90 -1.80 -15.34
CA ASN A 11 19.14 -3.03 -15.54
C ASN A 11 18.66 -3.62 -14.21
N ASN A 12 19.51 -3.63 -13.18
CA ASN A 12 19.11 -4.09 -11.85
C ASN A 12 17.95 -3.25 -11.27
N LEU A 13 17.99 -1.92 -11.46
CA LEU A 13 16.91 -1.03 -11.04
C LEU A 13 15.60 -1.33 -11.77
N ARG A 14 15.64 -1.56 -13.09
CA ARG A 14 14.46 -1.92 -13.90
C ARG A 14 13.89 -3.28 -13.50
N GLU A 15 14.73 -4.26 -13.22
CA GLU A 15 14.28 -5.57 -12.73
C GLU A 15 13.58 -5.45 -11.38
N GLU A 16 14.12 -4.62 -10.48
CA GLU A 16 13.54 -4.41 -9.18
C GLU A 16 12.21 -3.65 -9.25
N GLU A 17 12.13 -2.61 -10.07
CA GLU A 17 10.89 -1.90 -10.38
C GLU A 17 9.79 -2.86 -10.84
N ASN A 18 10.10 -3.74 -11.81
CA ASN A 18 9.15 -4.72 -12.32
C ASN A 18 8.66 -5.69 -11.23
N LYS A 19 9.56 -6.13 -10.33
CA LYS A 19 9.18 -7.00 -9.19
C LYS A 19 8.26 -6.28 -8.21
N ILE A 20 8.57 -5.02 -7.88
CA ILE A 20 7.73 -4.21 -6.99
C ILE A 20 6.34 -4.04 -7.60
N GLN A 21 6.26 -3.74 -8.90
CA GLN A 21 4.98 -3.59 -9.60
C GLN A 21 4.17 -4.89 -9.63
N ASP A 22 4.79 -6.04 -9.89
CA ASP A 22 4.11 -7.33 -9.89
C ASP A 22 3.54 -7.69 -8.51
N VAL A 23 4.35 -7.51 -7.46
CA VAL A 23 3.90 -7.71 -6.08
C VAL A 23 2.76 -6.76 -5.73
N TYR A 24 2.89 -5.48 -6.09
CA TYR A 24 1.84 -4.48 -5.84
C TYR A 24 0.52 -4.88 -6.47
N LYS A 25 0.53 -5.27 -7.76
CA LYS A 25 -0.67 -5.75 -8.46
C LYS A 25 -1.31 -6.92 -7.72
N LYS A 26 -0.53 -7.91 -7.29
CA LYS A 26 -1.02 -9.07 -6.53
C LYS A 26 -1.67 -8.68 -5.20
N LEU A 27 -1.04 -7.78 -4.45
CA LEU A 27 -1.57 -7.28 -3.18
C LEU A 27 -2.89 -6.53 -3.36
N VAL A 28 -2.95 -5.61 -4.33
CA VAL A 28 -4.19 -4.85 -4.60
C VAL A 28 -5.32 -5.78 -5.05
N ARG A 29 -5.01 -6.80 -5.86
CA ARG A 29 -6.00 -7.81 -6.25
C ARG A 29 -6.54 -8.58 -5.04
N PHE A 30 -5.65 -9.07 -4.18
CA PHE A 30 -6.04 -9.77 -2.95
C PHE A 30 -6.94 -8.89 -2.08
N LEU A 31 -6.53 -7.65 -1.85
CA LEU A 31 -7.31 -6.71 -1.05
C LEU A 31 -8.69 -6.50 -1.68
N HIS A 32 -8.81 -6.39 -3.00
CA HIS A 32 -10.10 -6.07 -3.63
C HIS A 32 -11.07 -7.25 -3.58
N ALA A 33 -10.54 -8.47 -3.63
CA ALA A 33 -11.33 -9.69 -3.48
C ALA A 33 -11.86 -9.86 -2.04
N ASN A 34 -11.05 -9.47 -1.05
CA ASN A 34 -11.33 -9.77 0.37
C ASN A 34 -11.84 -8.57 1.18
N ALA A 35 -11.67 -7.34 0.72
CA ALA A 35 -12.11 -6.16 1.44
C ALA A 35 -13.63 -6.00 1.35
N ILE A 36 -14.25 -5.74 2.51
CA ILE A 36 -15.68 -5.41 2.60
C ILE A 36 -15.95 -4.00 2.05
N LEU A 37 -14.95 -3.10 2.17
CA LEU A 37 -15.02 -1.72 1.71
C LEU A 37 -14.10 -1.51 0.50
N PRO A 38 -14.39 -0.51 -0.36
CA PRO A 38 -13.46 -0.10 -1.42
C PRO A 38 -12.10 0.26 -0.82
N ILE A 39 -11.03 -0.27 -1.40
CA ILE A 39 -9.67 0.07 -0.99
C ILE A 39 -9.40 1.52 -1.40
N ASN A 40 -8.77 2.26 -0.49
CA ASN A 40 -8.14 3.53 -0.84
C ASN A 40 -6.81 3.23 -1.54
N ASP A 41 -6.84 3.14 -2.87
CA ASP A 41 -5.64 2.98 -3.70
C ASP A 41 -5.06 4.36 -4.04
N ASP A 42 -4.08 4.78 -3.26
CA ASP A 42 -3.39 6.07 -3.43
C ASP A 42 -2.26 6.01 -4.48
N PHE A 43 -1.96 4.84 -5.06
CA PHE A 43 -0.86 4.69 -6.00
C PHE A 43 -1.00 5.58 -7.26
N PRO A 44 -2.18 5.74 -7.87
CA PRO A 44 -2.39 6.72 -8.93
C PRO A 44 -2.09 8.15 -8.49
N GLU A 45 -2.31 8.50 -7.21
CA GLU A 45 -2.01 9.83 -6.72
C GLU A 45 -0.51 10.07 -6.62
N TYR A 46 0.25 9.09 -6.12
CA TYR A 46 1.71 9.14 -6.12
C TYR A 46 2.30 9.27 -7.52
N LEU A 47 1.79 8.50 -8.49
CA LEU A 47 2.25 8.61 -9.87
C LEU A 47 1.93 9.99 -10.48
N ARG A 48 0.75 10.56 -10.19
CA ARG A 48 0.39 11.92 -10.62
C ARG A 48 1.32 12.96 -9.98
N TYR A 49 1.66 12.78 -8.71
CA TYR A 49 2.59 13.66 -8.01
C TYR A 49 3.96 13.64 -8.67
N PHE A 50 4.54 12.45 -8.93
CA PHE A 50 5.84 12.35 -9.60
C PHE A 50 5.81 12.95 -11.01
N LEU A 51 4.74 12.70 -11.77
CA LEU A 51 4.59 13.28 -13.10
C LEU A 51 4.60 14.82 -13.04
N ARG A 52 3.86 15.41 -12.09
CA ARG A 52 3.84 16.87 -11.90
C ARG A 52 5.22 17.41 -11.55
N GLU A 53 5.94 16.76 -10.63
CA GLU A 53 7.29 17.18 -10.25
C GLU A 53 8.25 17.15 -11.45
N GLU A 54 8.19 16.10 -12.27
CA GLU A 54 9.03 15.99 -13.46
C GLU A 54 8.65 17.03 -14.53
N GLN A 55 7.36 17.30 -14.73
CA GLN A 55 6.89 18.38 -15.63
C GLN A 55 7.35 19.78 -15.16
N MET A 56 7.37 20.01 -13.84
CA MET A 56 7.90 21.25 -13.27
C MET A 56 9.41 21.39 -13.52
N LYS A 57 10.18 20.30 -13.35
CA LYS A 57 11.62 20.28 -13.69
C LYS A 57 11.85 20.52 -15.18
N GLN A 58 11.03 19.94 -16.05
CA GLN A 58 11.11 20.16 -17.49
C GLN A 58 10.88 21.63 -17.85
N SER A 59 9.90 22.26 -17.22
CA SER A 59 9.61 23.69 -17.37
C SER A 59 10.76 24.59 -16.88
N ALA A 60 11.55 24.10 -15.92
CA ALA A 60 12.76 24.74 -15.42
C ALA A 60 14.03 24.43 -16.26
N GLY A 61 13.90 23.67 -17.35
CA GLY A 61 15.00 23.40 -18.30
C GLY A 61 15.60 21.99 -18.22
N ALA A 62 15.04 21.07 -17.43
CA ALA A 62 15.50 19.68 -17.41
C ALA A 62 15.14 18.95 -18.72
N HIS A 63 15.98 18.01 -19.15
CA HIS A 63 15.75 17.15 -20.31
C HIS A 63 15.32 15.75 -19.85
N ASN A 64 14.12 15.65 -19.30
CA ASN A 64 13.55 14.46 -18.67
C ASN A 64 12.32 13.90 -19.42
N THR A 65 12.21 14.15 -20.72
CA THR A 65 11.06 13.71 -21.54
C THR A 65 10.83 12.20 -21.46
N GLU A 66 11.89 11.39 -21.49
CA GLU A 66 11.78 9.93 -21.38
C GLU A 66 11.18 9.49 -20.03
N ILE A 67 11.55 10.16 -18.94
CA ILE A 67 11.03 9.87 -17.60
C ILE A 67 9.52 10.16 -17.55
N ILE A 68 9.10 11.30 -18.08
CA ILE A 68 7.69 11.69 -18.17
C ILE A 68 6.89 10.65 -18.97
N THR A 69 7.38 10.25 -20.15
CA THR A 69 6.74 9.24 -20.99
C THR A 69 6.62 7.88 -20.27
N ASN A 70 7.67 7.46 -19.55
CA ASN A 70 7.63 6.21 -18.80
C ASN A 70 6.63 6.26 -17.63
N LEU A 71 6.54 7.38 -16.92
CA LEU A 71 5.54 7.59 -15.85
C LEU A 71 4.11 7.60 -16.39
N GLU A 72 3.85 8.26 -17.52
CA GLU A 72 2.54 8.26 -18.19
C GLU A 72 2.13 6.87 -18.65
N LYS A 73 3.08 6.11 -19.21
CA LYS A 73 2.87 4.71 -19.60
C LYS A 73 2.53 3.87 -18.38
N MET A 74 3.31 3.99 -17.29
CA MET A 74 3.07 3.25 -16.05
C MET A 74 1.68 3.54 -15.47
N MET A 75 1.26 4.81 -15.45
CA MET A 75 -0.08 5.19 -15.03
C MET A 75 -1.16 4.52 -15.88
N THR A 76 -0.99 4.58 -17.21
CA THR A 76 -1.97 4.04 -18.16
C THR A 76 -2.10 2.53 -18.02
N ASP A 77 -0.96 1.83 -17.94
CA ASP A 77 -0.91 0.37 -17.78
C ASP A 77 -1.53 -0.04 -16.44
N PHE A 78 -1.22 0.67 -15.36
CA PHE A 78 -1.81 0.43 -14.05
C PHE A 78 -3.34 0.59 -14.04
N MET A 79 -3.85 1.71 -14.57
CA MET A 79 -5.30 1.96 -14.63
C MET A 79 -6.02 0.89 -15.46
N ARG A 80 -5.43 0.48 -16.59
CA ARG A 80 -5.98 -0.58 -17.45
C ARG A 80 -6.06 -1.91 -16.70
N ASP A 81 -4.98 -2.31 -16.03
CA ASP A 81 -4.93 -3.56 -15.26
C ASP A 81 -5.97 -3.56 -14.14
N MET A 82 -6.14 -2.42 -13.48
CA MET A 82 -7.13 -2.24 -12.41
C MET A 82 -8.57 -2.35 -12.92
N GLU A 83 -8.88 -1.71 -14.06
CA GLU A 83 -10.20 -1.81 -14.67
C GLU A 83 -10.52 -3.23 -15.14
N LEU A 84 -9.56 -3.89 -15.78
CA LEU A 84 -9.72 -5.28 -16.22
C LEU A 84 -10.03 -6.17 -15.02
N PHE A 85 -9.24 -6.04 -13.96
CA PHE A 85 -9.43 -6.82 -12.74
C PHE A 85 -10.77 -6.53 -12.05
N LYS A 86 -11.21 -5.26 -11.96
CA LYS A 86 -12.52 -4.92 -11.40
C LYS A 86 -13.67 -5.58 -12.18
N LYS A 87 -13.56 -5.67 -13.51
CA LYS A 87 -14.52 -6.38 -14.35
C LYS A 87 -14.47 -7.89 -14.05
N THR A 88 -13.28 -8.48 -14.02
CA THR A 88 -13.09 -9.90 -13.73
C THR A 88 -13.66 -10.32 -12.36
N ILE A 89 -13.42 -9.57 -11.28
CA ILE A 89 -14.03 -9.86 -9.97
C ILE A 89 -15.56 -9.75 -10.00
N HIS A 90 -16.10 -8.77 -10.73
CA HIS A 90 -17.54 -8.62 -10.86
C HIS A 90 -18.17 -9.81 -11.60
N ASP A 91 -17.47 -10.32 -12.63
CA ASP A 91 -17.91 -11.44 -13.45
C ASP A 91 -17.70 -12.80 -12.74
N GLU A 92 -16.63 -12.98 -11.98
CA GLU A 92 -16.29 -14.20 -11.22
C GLU A 92 -17.21 -14.43 -10.01
N ARG A 93 -17.79 -13.38 -9.43
CA ARG A 93 -18.88 -13.55 -8.46
C ARG A 93 -20.10 -14.29 -9.04
N ASN A 94 -20.18 -14.42 -10.37
CA ASN A 94 -21.26 -15.10 -11.09
C ASN A 94 -20.82 -16.42 -11.78
N SER A 95 -19.57 -16.87 -11.62
CA SER A 95 -19.03 -18.03 -12.33
C SER A 95 -18.09 -18.85 -11.45
N ASP A 96 -18.33 -20.16 -11.31
CA ASP A 96 -17.56 -21.14 -10.52
C ASP A 96 -16.08 -21.32 -10.94
N ASN A 97 -15.59 -20.57 -11.92
CA ASN A 97 -14.18 -20.59 -12.29
C ASN A 97 -13.38 -19.69 -11.36
N ALA A 98 -12.93 -20.26 -10.25
CA ALA A 98 -11.92 -19.66 -9.39
C ALA A 98 -10.62 -19.46 -10.19
N THR A 99 -10.34 -18.23 -10.62
CA THR A 99 -8.95 -17.82 -10.81
C THR A 99 -8.20 -18.04 -9.50
N GLU A 100 -6.90 -18.32 -9.57
CA GLU A 100 -6.01 -18.49 -8.40
C GLU A 100 -6.14 -17.29 -7.46
N ASN A 101 -7.09 -17.37 -6.53
CA ASN A 101 -7.25 -16.40 -5.47
C ASN A 101 -6.06 -16.56 -4.54
N LEU A 102 -5.24 -15.52 -4.45
CA LEU A 102 -4.17 -15.43 -3.47
C LEU A 102 -4.75 -15.74 -2.09
N ARG A 103 -4.13 -16.68 -1.38
CA ARG A 103 -4.53 -16.99 -0.01
C ARG A 103 -3.82 -16.01 0.93
N PRO A 104 -4.36 -15.81 2.15
CA PRO A 104 -3.70 -14.94 3.14
C PRO A 104 -2.25 -15.31 3.40
N GLU A 105 -1.88 -16.59 3.36
CA GLU A 105 -0.50 -17.04 3.57
C GLU A 105 0.46 -16.56 2.47
N ASP A 106 -0.06 -16.42 1.24
CA ASP A 106 0.73 -15.99 0.08
C ASP A 106 1.10 -14.50 0.19
N ILE A 107 0.38 -13.71 1.00
CA ILE A 107 0.68 -12.29 1.27
C ILE A 107 2.00 -12.12 2.01
N PHE A 108 2.28 -12.97 3.00
CA PHE A 108 3.54 -12.89 3.75
C PHE A 108 4.75 -13.21 2.85
N ILE A 109 4.56 -14.07 1.84
CA ILE A 109 5.59 -14.37 0.84
C ILE A 109 5.84 -13.13 -0.05
N LEU A 110 4.77 -12.46 -0.48
CA LEU A 110 4.85 -11.25 -1.29
C LEU A 110 5.56 -10.11 -0.54
N VAL A 111 5.20 -9.86 0.72
CA VAL A 111 5.86 -8.87 1.58
C VAL A 111 7.33 -9.25 1.81
N SER A 112 7.62 -10.52 2.10
CA SER A 112 8.99 -11.00 2.26
C SER A 112 9.83 -10.80 1.01
N THR A 113 9.23 -10.98 -0.17
CA THR A 113 9.88 -10.73 -1.47
C THR A 113 10.31 -9.27 -1.59
N LEU A 114 9.47 -8.31 -1.17
CA LEU A 114 9.81 -6.89 -1.19
C LEU A 114 10.99 -6.58 -0.26
N TYR A 115 11.01 -7.14 0.95
CA TYR A 115 12.11 -6.91 1.89
C TYR A 115 13.44 -7.56 1.47
N GLN A 116 13.41 -8.54 0.58
CA GLN A 116 14.61 -9.19 0.04
C GLN A 116 15.16 -8.52 -1.21
N LEU A 117 14.53 -7.44 -1.68
CA LEU A 117 15.03 -6.71 -2.84
C LEU A 117 16.41 -6.08 -2.56
N PRO A 118 17.36 -6.22 -3.49
CA PRO A 118 18.76 -5.88 -3.25
C PRO A 118 18.99 -4.37 -3.09
N ILE A 119 18.20 -3.52 -3.74
CA ILE A 119 18.41 -2.06 -3.73
C ILE A 119 17.48 -1.39 -2.71
N ASN A 120 16.18 -1.59 -2.83
CA ASN A 120 15.15 -0.89 -2.05
C ASN A 120 14.57 -1.73 -0.91
N GLY A 121 14.86 -3.03 -0.82
CA GLY A 121 14.21 -3.91 0.16
C GLY A 121 14.45 -3.48 1.61
N LYS A 122 15.65 -3.00 1.90
CA LYS A 122 15.99 -2.42 3.21
C LYS A 122 15.18 -1.14 3.49
N LEU A 123 15.10 -0.21 2.52
CA LEU A 123 14.36 1.04 2.67
C LEU A 123 12.86 0.79 2.87
N ILE A 124 12.30 -0.15 2.13
CA ILE A 124 10.89 -0.55 2.28
C ILE A 124 10.63 -1.08 3.69
N ARG A 125 11.53 -1.90 4.24
CA ARG A 125 11.41 -2.39 5.62
C ARG A 125 11.47 -1.26 6.64
N GLU A 126 12.48 -0.39 6.51
CA GLU A 126 12.65 0.75 7.43
C GLU A 126 11.43 1.67 7.45
N GLN A 127 10.82 1.95 6.28
CA GLN A 127 9.60 2.75 6.19
C GLN A 127 8.41 2.10 6.91
N ILE A 128 8.24 0.78 6.78
CA ILE A 128 7.17 0.07 7.48
C ILE A 128 7.40 0.05 8.98
N ASP A 129 8.63 -0.24 9.43
CA ASP A 129 8.99 -0.25 10.84
C ASP A 129 8.73 1.13 11.49
N GLU A 130 9.03 2.23 10.79
CA GLU A 130 8.74 3.59 11.24
C GLU A 130 7.23 3.86 11.35
N ILE A 131 6.44 3.40 10.38
CA ILE A 131 4.98 3.53 10.41
C ILE A 131 4.41 2.75 11.60
N GLU A 132 4.82 1.51 11.81
CA GLU A 132 4.38 0.67 12.94
C GLU A 132 4.72 1.32 14.28
N PHE A 133 5.97 1.76 14.46
CA PHE A 133 6.40 2.46 15.67
C PHE A 133 5.61 3.74 15.92
N SER A 134 5.33 4.51 14.85
CA SER A 134 4.52 5.72 14.96
C SER A 134 3.09 5.39 15.41
N GLN A 135 2.47 4.35 14.86
CA GLN A 135 1.11 3.92 15.21
C GLN A 135 1.04 3.42 16.65
N GLU A 136 2.01 2.62 17.11
CA GLU A 136 2.10 2.19 18.50
C GLU A 136 2.11 3.39 19.45
N LYS A 137 2.96 4.40 19.16
CA LYS A 137 3.05 5.64 19.94
C LYS A 137 1.76 6.47 19.92
N TYR A 138 1.00 6.47 18.83
CA TYR A 138 -0.30 7.13 18.76
C TYR A 138 -1.38 6.33 19.52
N ASN A 139 -1.35 5.01 19.46
CA ASN A 139 -2.28 4.14 20.17
C ASN A 139 -2.09 4.23 21.69
N THR A 140 -0.85 4.32 22.19
CA THR A 140 -0.57 4.53 23.62
C THR A 140 -1.14 5.87 24.14
N LYS A 141 -1.33 6.86 23.26
CA LYS A 141 -1.91 8.16 23.64
C LYS A 141 -3.44 8.19 23.62
N ARG A 142 -4.11 7.22 22.99
CA ARG A 142 -5.58 7.16 22.94
C ARG A 142 -6.18 6.53 24.21
N GLU A 143 -5.44 5.65 24.87
CA GLU A 143 -5.87 5.06 26.14
C GLU A 143 -5.40 5.94 27.30
N VAL A 144 -6.27 6.85 27.75
CA VAL A 144 -6.08 7.53 29.04
C VAL A 144 -6.95 6.81 30.06
N HIS A 145 -6.31 6.22 31.07
CA HIS A 145 -7.03 5.76 32.26
C HIS A 145 -7.58 6.99 32.98
N VAL A 146 -8.89 7.22 32.87
CA VAL A 146 -9.57 8.31 33.57
C VAL A 146 -10.19 7.74 34.84
N ASP A 147 -9.62 8.11 35.99
CA ASP A 147 -10.27 7.88 37.28
C ASP A 147 -11.57 8.69 37.33
N LEU A 148 -12.70 8.00 37.26
CA LEU A 148 -14.00 8.65 37.35
C LEU A 148 -14.15 9.30 38.74
N PRO A 149 -14.58 10.57 38.82
CA PRO A 149 -14.83 11.20 40.11
C PRO A 149 -15.90 10.41 40.86
N ALA A 150 -15.76 10.27 42.19
CA ALA A 150 -16.60 9.39 43.03
C ALA A 150 -18.13 9.57 42.82
N LYS A 151 -18.57 10.77 42.43
CA LYS A 151 -19.98 11.08 42.13
C LYS A 151 -20.49 10.48 40.81
N ALA A 152 -19.61 10.23 39.84
CA ALA A 152 -19.94 9.62 38.55
C ALA A 152 -20.13 8.09 38.66
N VAL A 153 -19.42 7.44 39.59
CA VAL A 153 -19.53 5.99 39.87
C VAL A 153 -20.90 5.61 40.42
N SER A 154 -21.55 6.54 41.14
CA SER A 154 -22.92 6.37 41.65
C SER A 154 -24.02 6.80 40.68
N SER A 155 -23.68 7.27 39.48
CA SER A 155 -24.69 7.63 38.48
C SER A 155 -25.44 6.39 38.02
N LYS A 156 -26.77 6.45 38.01
CA LYS A 156 -27.66 5.38 37.56
C LYS A 156 -27.29 4.87 36.16
N VAL A 157 -26.87 5.78 35.28
CA VAL A 157 -26.45 5.47 33.90
C VAL A 157 -25.16 4.64 33.89
N MET A 158 -24.19 4.97 34.76
CA MET A 158 -22.92 4.23 34.84
C MET A 158 -23.09 2.86 35.50
N LEU A 159 -23.97 2.72 36.48
CA LEU A 159 -24.30 1.42 37.08
C LEU A 159 -24.96 0.47 36.07
N GLN A 160 -25.82 1.01 35.20
CA GLN A 160 -26.42 0.24 34.11
C GLN A 160 -25.36 -0.21 33.09
N LEU A 161 -24.46 0.69 32.68
CA LEU A 161 -23.37 0.36 31.76
C LEU A 161 -22.45 -0.73 32.34
N LYS A 162 -22.07 -0.61 33.62
CA LYS A 162 -21.22 -1.59 34.31
C LYS A 162 -21.84 -2.99 34.33
N ASN A 163 -23.14 -3.09 34.57
CA ASN A 163 -23.84 -4.37 34.59
C ASN A 163 -23.93 -5.04 33.20
N ILE A 164 -23.97 -4.24 32.12
CA ILE A 164 -24.01 -4.75 30.74
C ILE A 164 -22.62 -5.25 30.30
N VAL A 165 -21.55 -4.55 30.70
CA VAL A 165 -20.17 -4.89 30.28
C VAL A 165 -19.57 -6.03 31.12
N SER A 166 -20.16 -6.39 32.25
CA SER A 166 -19.68 -7.46 33.15
C SER A 166 -20.38 -8.82 32.97
N GLN A 167 -21.20 -8.97 31.92
CA GLN A 167 -21.78 -10.26 31.48
C GLN A 167 -20.99 -10.81 30.29
#